data_AF-A0A956PAE6-F1
#
_entry.id   AF-A0A956PAE6-F1
#
_cell.length_a   1.000
_cell.length_b   1.000
_cell.length_c   1.000
_cell.angle_alpha   90.00
_cell.angle_beta   90.00
_cell.angle_gamma   90.00
#
_symmetry.space_group_name_H-M   'P 1'
#
loop_
_entity.id
_entity.type
_entity.pdbx_description
1 polymer ?
#
loop_
_entity_poly.entity_id
_entity_poly.type
_entity_poly.pdbx_seq_one_letter_code
_entity_poly.pdbx_strand_id
1 'polypeptide(L)'
;GITCALIPSNLPGVDVGERHDPGVPFQNGPNFGKDVFVPLDFIIGGPKMAGQGWRMLMDCLSAGRSISLPSMSCGGAEVATRVISAYGLIREQFKTPIAYFEGVDER
;
A
#
# COMPACT_ATOMS: atom_id res chain seq x y z
N GLY A 1 24.26 -5.29 -12.56
CA GLY A 1 22.95 -5.76 -12.07
C GLY A 1 22.11 -4.58 -11.63
N ILE A 2 20.84 -4.79 -11.28
CA ILE A 2 19.98 -3.75 -10.68
C ILE A 2 20.57 -3.37 -9.30
N THR A 3 20.55 -2.09 -8.95
CA THR A 3 21.01 -1.58 -7.64
C THR A 3 19.91 -0.75 -7.01
N CYS A 4 19.64 -0.95 -5.73
CA CYS A 4 18.73 -0.10 -4.96
C CYS A 4 19.54 0.98 -4.24
N ALA A 5 19.07 2.22 -4.29
CA ALA A 5 19.67 3.36 -3.62
C ALA A 5 18.60 4.25 -2.99
N LEU A 6 18.95 4.92 -1.90
CA LEU A 6 18.10 5.91 -1.26
C LEU A 6 18.38 7.29 -1.88
N ILE A 7 17.40 7.84 -2.60
CA ILE A 7 17.55 9.11 -3.32
C ILE A 7 16.74 10.19 -2.60
N PRO A 8 17.37 11.21 -1.98
CA PRO A 8 16.68 12.37 -1.43
C PRO A 8 15.94 13.13 -2.53
N SER A 9 14.70 13.52 -2.28
CA SER A 9 13.85 14.23 -3.24
C SER A 9 14.31 15.66 -3.53
N ASN A 10 15.21 16.21 -2.72
CA ASN A 10 15.76 17.56 -2.85
C ASN A 10 17.11 17.60 -3.58
N LEU A 11 17.59 16.47 -4.12
CA LEU A 11 18.83 16.46 -4.90
C LEU A 11 18.67 17.27 -6.20
N PRO A 12 19.72 17.99 -6.64
CA PRO A 12 19.75 18.62 -7.95
C PRO A 12 19.43 17.60 -9.06
N GLY A 13 18.53 17.99 -9.97
CA GLY A 13 18.09 17.16 -11.09
C GLY A 13 16.94 16.20 -10.76
N VAL A 14 16.52 16.08 -9.49
CA VAL A 14 15.29 15.36 -9.10
C VAL A 14 14.10 16.30 -9.18
N ASP A 15 13.02 15.83 -9.79
CA ASP A 15 11.75 16.54 -9.89
C ASP A 15 10.60 15.64 -9.42
N VAL A 16 9.75 16.17 -8.55
CA VAL A 16 8.56 15.46 -8.05
C VAL A 16 7.37 15.98 -8.85
N GLY A 17 6.83 15.13 -9.73
CA GLY A 17 5.80 15.51 -10.67
C GLY A 17 4.42 15.70 -10.06
N GLU A 18 3.42 15.78 -10.95
CA GLU A 18 2.04 15.99 -10.55
C GLU A 18 1.50 14.84 -9.69
N ARG A 19 0.61 15.18 -8.75
CA ARG A 19 -0.05 14.17 -7.94
C ARG A 19 -1.25 13.62 -8.69
N HIS A 20 -1.36 12.30 -8.72
CA HIS A 20 -2.54 11.59 -9.19
C HIS A 20 -3.50 11.38 -8.03
N ASP A 21 -4.80 11.41 -8.29
CA ASP A 21 -5.82 11.01 -7.32
C ASP A 21 -6.08 9.49 -7.43
N PRO A 22 -5.71 8.69 -6.42
CA PRO A 22 -5.97 7.25 -6.43
C PRO A 22 -7.32 6.88 -5.77
N GLY A 23 -8.16 7.86 -5.39
CA GLY A 23 -9.42 7.62 -4.68
C GLY A 23 -9.26 7.23 -3.20
N VAL A 24 -8.02 7.24 -2.70
CA VAL A 24 -7.65 6.96 -1.30
C VAL A 24 -6.60 7.99 -0.84
N PRO A 25 -6.47 8.29 0.46
CA PRO A 25 -5.52 9.29 0.96
C PRO A 25 -4.08 8.78 0.93
N PHE A 26 -3.54 8.56 -0.26
CA PHE A 26 -2.20 8.06 -0.54
C PHE A 26 -1.50 8.98 -1.55
N GLN A 27 -0.30 9.43 -1.22
CA GLN A 27 0.48 10.26 -2.14
C GLN A 27 0.94 9.44 -3.35
N ASN A 28 0.32 9.68 -4.50
CA ASN A 28 0.63 9.01 -5.75
C ASN A 28 1.06 10.03 -6.82
N GLY A 29 2.03 9.68 -7.66
CA GLY A 29 2.55 10.57 -8.71
C GLY A 29 3.93 10.14 -9.19
N PRO A 30 4.37 10.55 -10.39
CA PRO A 30 5.68 10.22 -10.91
C PRO A 30 6.78 11.07 -10.25
N ASN A 31 7.97 10.50 -10.16
CA ASN A 31 9.20 11.24 -9.88
C ASN A 31 10.11 11.13 -11.10
N PHE A 32 10.80 12.22 -11.44
CA PHE A 32 11.72 12.30 -12.55
C PHE A 32 13.13 12.61 -12.05
N GLY A 33 14.13 12.19 -12.81
CA GLY A 33 15.54 12.48 -12.54
C GLY A 33 16.28 12.71 -13.84
N LYS A 34 16.96 13.85 -13.96
CA LYS A 34 17.86 14.17 -15.08
C LYS A 34 19.21 14.60 -14.54
N ASP A 35 20.28 13.93 -14.99
CA ASP A 35 21.66 14.22 -14.60
C ASP A 35 21.88 14.27 -13.07
N VAL A 36 21.13 13.43 -12.33
CA VAL A 36 21.20 13.36 -10.87
C VAL A 36 22.50 12.68 -10.45
N PHE A 37 23.36 13.42 -9.74
CA PHE A 37 24.53 12.83 -9.11
C PHE A 37 24.12 12.04 -7.84
N VAL A 38 24.42 10.74 -7.83
CA VAL A 38 24.11 9.84 -6.72
C VAL A 38 25.39 9.24 -6.16
N PRO A 39 25.81 9.60 -4.93
CA PRO A 39 26.99 9.00 -4.29
C PRO A 39 26.84 7.49 -4.07
N LEU A 40 27.95 6.75 -4.09
CA LEU A 40 27.93 5.29 -3.86
C LEU A 40 27.42 4.90 -2.46
N ASP A 41 27.58 5.78 -1.47
CA ASP A 41 27.08 5.57 -0.11
C ASP A 41 25.55 5.56 -0.02
N PHE A 42 24.85 6.00 -1.08
CA PHE A 42 23.39 5.94 -1.14
C PHE A 42 22.88 4.55 -1.51
N ILE A 43 23.77 3.66 -1.97
CA ILE A 43 23.42 2.26 -2.21
C ILE A 43 22.98 1.65 -0.87
N ILE A 44 21.79 1.03 -0.86
CA ILE A 44 21.26 0.39 0.33
C ILE A 44 22.17 -0.79 0.69
N GLY A 45 22.78 -0.75 1.89
CA GLY A 45 23.79 -1.72 2.31
C GLY A 45 25.22 -1.44 1.81
N GLY A 46 25.45 -0.27 1.19
CA GLY A 46 26.75 0.24 0.77
C GLY A 46 27.26 -0.31 -0.57
N PRO A 47 28.46 0.12 -1.02
CA PRO A 47 28.99 -0.16 -2.36
C PRO A 47 29.12 -1.64 -2.71
N LYS A 48 29.31 -2.51 -1.70
CA LYS A 48 29.38 -3.97 -1.88
C LYS A 48 28.07 -4.57 -2.40
N MET A 49 26.94 -3.88 -2.22
CA MET A 49 25.62 -4.30 -2.69
C MET A 49 25.28 -3.80 -4.09
N ALA A 50 26.21 -3.11 -4.76
CA ALA A 50 26.05 -2.73 -6.16
C ALA A 50 25.73 -3.97 -7.01
N GLY A 51 24.64 -3.90 -7.78
CA GLY A 51 24.16 -4.97 -8.64
C GLY A 51 23.34 -6.07 -7.94
N GLN A 52 23.13 -5.99 -6.62
CA GLN A 52 22.37 -6.96 -5.81
C GLN A 52 20.90 -6.53 -5.55
N GLY A 53 20.44 -5.44 -6.18
CA GLY A 53 19.14 -4.84 -5.92
C GLY A 53 17.95 -5.70 -6.31
N TRP A 54 18.07 -6.58 -7.30
CA TRP A 54 16.97 -7.49 -7.66
C TRP A 54 16.57 -8.40 -6.51
N ARG A 55 17.55 -8.97 -5.80
CA ARG A 55 17.30 -9.80 -4.62
C ARG A 55 16.59 -9.00 -3.54
N MET A 56 17.04 -7.77 -3.25
CA MET A 56 16.40 -6.88 -2.29
C MET A 56 14.95 -6.56 -2.65
N LEU A 57 14.70 -6.24 -3.92
CA LEU A 57 13.35 -5.95 -4.42
C LEU A 57 12.43 -7.16 -4.23
N MET A 58 12.89 -8.36 -4.56
CA MET A 58 12.10 -9.58 -4.41
C MET A 58 11.86 -9.97 -2.96
N ASP A 59 12.83 -9.76 -2.08
CA ASP A 59 12.68 -10.02 -0.64
C ASP A 59 11.59 -9.08 -0.05
N CYS A 60 11.69 -7.77 -0.32
CA CYS A 60 10.70 -6.79 0.14
C CYS A 60 9.30 -7.04 -0.44
N LEU A 61 9.23 -7.35 -1.75
CA LEU A 61 7.97 -7.58 -2.44
C LEU A 61 7.26 -8.85 -1.96
N SER A 62 8.03 -9.90 -1.67
CA SER A 62 7.53 -11.14 -1.09
C SER A 62 6.91 -10.87 0.28
N ALA A 63 7.64 -10.18 1.17
CA ALA A 63 7.13 -9.84 2.50
C ALA A 63 5.84 -9.00 2.45
N GLY A 64 5.79 -8.00 1.58
CA GLY A 64 4.61 -7.17 1.39
C GLY A 64 3.38 -7.97 0.95
N ARG A 65 3.56 -8.96 0.06
CA ARG A 65 2.47 -9.79 -0.46
C ARG A 65 2.05 -10.93 0.45
N SER A 66 2.99 -11.60 1.10
CA SER A 66 2.67 -12.78 1.91
C SER A 66 2.24 -12.42 3.33
N ILE A 67 2.60 -11.24 3.82
CA ILE A 67 2.34 -10.85 5.22
C ILE A 67 1.46 -9.60 5.27
N SER A 68 1.95 -8.47 4.76
CA SER A 68 1.31 -7.18 5.01
C SER A 68 -0.05 -7.03 4.33
N LEU A 69 -0.15 -7.37 3.04
CA LEU A 69 -1.42 -7.24 2.30
C LEU A 69 -2.53 -8.17 2.82
N PRO A 70 -2.29 -9.48 3.05
CA PRO A 70 -3.32 -10.35 3.60
C PRO A 70 -3.75 -9.94 5.01
N SER A 71 -2.80 -9.51 5.86
CA SER A 71 -3.11 -9.05 7.22
C SER A 71 -3.99 -7.80 7.19
N MET A 72 -3.70 -6.85 6.30
CA MET A 72 -4.51 -5.65 6.11
C MET A 72 -5.91 -5.99 5.60
N SER A 73 -6.02 -6.89 4.61
CA SER A 73 -7.32 -7.35 4.10
C SER A 73 -8.16 -8.03 5.17
N CYS A 74 -7.54 -8.85 6.02
CA CYS A 74 -8.21 -9.51 7.14
C CYS A 74 -8.77 -8.46 8.12
N GLY A 75 -7.95 -7.50 8.55
CA GLY A 75 -8.41 -6.43 9.43
C GLY A 75 -9.53 -5.59 8.80
N GLY A 76 -9.44 -5.30 7.50
CA GLY A 76 -10.50 -4.63 6.75
C GLY A 76 -11.81 -5.41 6.73
N ALA A 77 -11.73 -6.72 6.50
CA ALA A 77 -12.89 -7.62 6.53
C ALA A 77 -13.54 -7.67 7.91
N GLU A 78 -12.75 -7.80 8.99
CA GLU A 78 -13.28 -7.81 10.36
C GLU A 78 -14.05 -6.52 10.70
N VAL A 79 -13.49 -5.36 10.32
CA VAL A 79 -14.16 -4.07 10.55
C VAL A 79 -15.44 -3.97 9.73
N ALA A 80 -15.39 -4.35 8.45
CA ALA A 80 -16.57 -4.36 7.58
C ALA A 80 -17.69 -5.23 8.16
N THR A 81 -17.37 -6.47 8.56
CA THR A 81 -18.34 -7.38 9.19
C THR A 81 -18.92 -6.77 10.45
N ARG A 82 -18.10 -6.23 11.35
CA ARG A 82 -18.58 -5.61 12.60
C ARG A 82 -19.57 -4.47 12.34
N VAL A 83 -19.26 -3.60 11.39
CA VAL A 83 -20.10 -2.44 11.07
C VAL A 83 -21.39 -2.87 10.38
N ILE A 84 -21.31 -3.78 9.40
CA ILE A 84 -22.48 -4.25 8.64
C ILE A 84 -23.45 -5.01 9.54
N SER A 85 -22.95 -5.95 10.36
CA SER A 85 -23.80 -6.71 11.29
C SER A 85 -24.47 -5.80 12.32
N ALA A 86 -23.74 -4.84 12.88
CA ALA A 86 -24.32 -3.86 13.81
C ALA A 86 -25.40 -3.00 13.13
N TYR A 87 -25.16 -2.54 11.90
CA TYR A 87 -26.16 -1.79 11.13
C TYR A 87 -27.42 -2.62 10.85
N GLY A 88 -27.27 -3.90 10.48
CA GLY A 88 -28.38 -4.80 10.21
C GLY A 88 -29.32 -4.98 11.41
N LEU A 89 -28.79 -4.96 12.64
CA LEU A 89 -29.57 -5.11 13.87
C LEU A 89 -30.36 -3.85 14.25
N ILE A 90 -29.84 -2.66 13.96
CA ILE A 90 -30.50 -1.38 14.31
C ILE A 90 -31.38 -0.83 13.19
N ARG A 91 -31.12 -1.24 11.95
CA ARG A 91 -31.88 -0.78 10.79
C ARG A 91 -33.15 -1.59 10.67
N GLU A 92 -34.30 -0.93 10.77
CA GLU A 92 -35.61 -1.57 10.61
C GLU A 92 -36.24 -1.31 9.23
N GLN A 93 -36.96 -2.32 8.73
CA GLN A 93 -37.90 -2.21 7.61
C GLN A 93 -39.03 -3.22 7.83
N PHE A 94 -40.26 -2.92 7.40
CA PHE A 94 -41.43 -3.78 7.67
C PHE A 94 -41.62 -4.09 9.18
N LYS A 95 -41.25 -3.15 10.06
CA LYS A 95 -41.33 -3.26 11.53
C LYS A 95 -40.48 -4.38 12.14
N THR A 96 -39.41 -4.79 11.47
CA THR A 96 -38.42 -5.72 12.01
C THR A 96 -37.02 -5.27 11.60
N PRO A 97 -35.98 -5.56 12.41
CA PRO A 97 -34.60 -5.40 11.98
C PRO A 97 -34.31 -6.17 10.68
N ILE A 98 -33.59 -5.54 9.76
CA ILE A 98 -33.29 -6.14 8.46
C ILE A 98 -32.37 -7.35 8.58
N ALA A 99 -31.64 -7.50 9.69
CA ALA A 99 -30.83 -8.68 9.99
C ALA A 99 -31.63 -9.99 10.00
N TYR A 100 -32.96 -9.94 10.21
CA TYR A 100 -33.81 -11.14 10.20
C TYR A 100 -34.32 -11.52 8.81
N PHE A 101 -33.97 -10.77 7.76
CA PHE A 101 -34.29 -11.16 6.39
C PHE A 101 -33.25 -12.17 5.92
N GLU A 102 -33.68 -13.34 5.46
CA GLU A 102 -32.79 -14.44 5.02
C GLU A 102 -31.72 -13.97 4.02
N GLY A 103 -32.09 -13.16 3.03
CA GLY A 103 -31.13 -12.63 2.05
C GLY A 103 -30.11 -11.62 2.60
N VAL A 104 -30.31 -11.11 3.82
CA VAL A 104 -29.34 -10.29 4.58
C VAL A 104 -28.53 -11.17 5.54
N ASP A 105 -29.17 -12.11 6.22
CA ASP A 105 -28.53 -13.03 7.18
C ASP A 105 -27.49 -13.96 6.52
N GLU A 106 -27.74 -14.38 5.28
CA GLU A 106 -26.79 -15.20 4.50
C GLU A 106 -25.49 -14.48 4.09
N ARG A 107 -25.40 -13.14 4.26
CA ARG A 107 -24.31 -12.29 3.73
C ARG A 107 -23.44 -11.69 4.81
#